data_AF-D7R191-F1
#
_entry.id   AF-D7R191-F1
#
_cell.length_a   1.000
_cell.length_b   1.000
_cell.length_c   1.000
_cell.angle_alpha   90.00
_cell.angle_beta   90.00
_cell.angle_gamma   90.00
#
_symmetry.space_group_name_H-M   'P 1'
#
loop_
_entity.id
_entity.type
_entity.pdbx_description
1 polymer ?
#
loop_
_entity_poly.entity_id
_entity_poly.type
_entity_poly.pdbx_seq_one_letter_code
_entity_poly.pdbx_strand_id
1 'polypeptide(L)'
;ARNIKALGGRVDVESEQGKGTRVTVRLPLTLAILDGLSVAVGEELYILPLACIVESLQPAPQDINTIAGLGRTIRVRGEYLPIVALHELFGLETQCTKVEQGIVVIIEADGRKTALLVDTLVGQQQVVIKSLESNYRKVSGIS
;
A
#
# COMPACT_ATOMS: atom_id res chain seq x y z
N ALA A 1 -0.67 -21.02 22.79
CA ALA A 1 -0.70 -21.73 21.49
C ALA A 1 -1.37 -20.95 20.34
N ARG A 2 -2.29 -20.01 20.61
CA ARG A 2 -3.11 -19.34 19.56
C ARG A 2 -2.36 -18.26 18.75
N ASN A 3 -1.42 -17.53 19.36
CA ASN A 3 -0.66 -16.46 18.68
C ASN A 3 0.44 -16.98 17.73
N ILE A 4 1.00 -18.17 17.98
CA ILE A 4 2.10 -18.74 17.19
C ILE A 4 1.61 -19.24 15.82
N LYS A 5 0.40 -19.83 15.76
CA LYS A 5 -0.21 -20.25 14.49
C LYS A 5 -0.60 -19.07 13.60
N ALA A 6 -1.06 -17.95 14.18
CA ALA A 6 -1.41 -16.75 13.43
C ALA A 6 -0.20 -16.09 12.73
N LEU A 7 1.02 -16.35 13.23
CA LEU A 7 2.29 -15.89 12.68
C LEU A 7 2.92 -16.90 11.69
N GLY A 8 2.18 -17.92 11.26
CA GLY A 8 2.70 -18.96 10.36
C GLY A 8 3.72 -19.90 11.01
N GLY A 9 3.85 -19.89 12.33
CA GLY A 9 4.77 -20.74 13.08
C GLY A 9 4.20 -22.12 13.41
N ARG A 10 5.07 -23.11 13.59
CA ARG A 10 4.74 -24.48 14.03
C ARG A 10 5.21 -24.70 15.46
N VAL A 11 4.39 -25.35 16.27
CA VAL A 11 4.72 -25.80 17.63
C VAL A 11 4.78 -27.32 17.63
N ASP A 12 5.94 -27.88 17.95
CA ASP A 12 6.08 -29.30 18.30
C ASP A 12 6.11 -29.45 19.81
N VAL A 13 5.47 -30.50 20.31
CA VAL A 13 5.47 -30.86 21.73
C VAL A 13 5.88 -32.32 21.84
N GLU A 14 7.01 -32.56 22.51
CA GLU A 14 7.49 -33.88 22.85
C GLU A 14 7.36 -34.04 24.36
N SER A 15 6.66 -35.07 24.81
CA SER A 15 6.45 -35.36 26.23
C SER A 15 6.63 -36.85 26.48
N GLU A 16 7.45 -37.19 27.47
CA GLU A 16 7.65 -38.56 27.92
C GLU A 16 7.43 -38.60 29.45
N GLN A 17 6.59 -39.53 29.91
CA GLN A 17 6.19 -39.60 31.31
C GLN A 17 7.42 -39.81 32.22
N GLY A 18 7.59 -38.93 33.20
CA GLY A 18 8.74 -38.94 34.10
C GLY A 18 10.00 -38.22 33.58
N LYS A 19 10.04 -37.76 32.32
CA LYS A 19 11.18 -37.01 31.75
C LYS A 19 10.88 -35.54 31.42
N GLY A 20 9.70 -35.08 31.77
CA GLY A 20 9.25 -33.71 31.50
C GLY A 20 8.72 -33.52 30.07
N THR A 21 8.37 -32.28 29.74
CA THR A 21 7.80 -31.91 28.44
C THR A 21 8.67 -30.87 27.78
N ARG A 22 9.03 -31.09 26.52
CA ARG A 22 9.76 -30.15 25.66
C ARG A 22 8.81 -29.56 24.62
N VAL A 23 8.73 -28.24 24.59
CA VAL A 23 7.96 -27.50 23.59
C VAL A 23 8.94 -26.77 22.68
N THR A 24 8.87 -27.02 21.37
CA THR A 24 9.69 -26.36 20.35
C THR A 24 8.82 -25.49 19.47
N VAL A 25 9.12 -24.19 19.42
CA VAL A 25 8.40 -23.21 18.60
C VAL A 25 9.29 -22.80 17.42
N ARG A 26 8.82 -23.00 16.19
CA ARG A 26 9.49 -22.58 14.95
C ARG A 26 8.66 -21.48 14.30
N LEU A 27 9.21 -20.29 14.16
CA LEU A 27 8.59 -19.15 13.49
C LEU A 27 9.26 -18.95 12.11
N PRO A 28 8.52 -18.65 11.03
CA PRO A 28 9.13 -18.31 9.74
C PRO A 28 9.99 -17.05 9.88
N LEU A 29 11.22 -17.12 9.39
CA LEU A 29 12.31 -16.18 9.68
C LEU A 29 12.29 -14.91 8.80
N THR A 30 11.18 -14.61 8.12
CA THR A 30 11.13 -13.52 7.15
C THR A 30 9.89 -12.66 7.36
N LEU A 31 10.00 -11.66 8.24
CA LEU A 31 9.14 -10.48 8.21
C LEU A 31 9.64 -9.60 7.06
N ALA A 32 8.84 -9.43 6.01
CA ALA A 32 9.15 -8.48 4.95
C ALA A 32 8.78 -7.07 5.46
N ILE A 33 9.79 -6.31 5.85
CA ILE A 33 9.64 -4.91 6.24
C ILE A 33 9.66 -4.08 4.96
N LEU A 34 8.67 -3.20 4.81
CA LEU A 34 8.58 -2.24 3.72
C LEU A 34 8.60 -0.83 4.31
N ASP A 35 9.51 0.00 3.81
CA ASP A 35 9.48 1.43 4.06
C ASP A 35 8.45 2.07 3.11
N GLY A 36 7.41 2.65 3.69
CA GLY A 36 6.26 3.15 2.94
C GLY A 36 5.84 4.57 3.34
N LEU A 37 5.31 5.30 2.38
CA LEU A 37 4.58 6.54 2.62
C LEU A 37 3.11 6.20 2.84
N SER A 38 2.61 6.54 4.02
CA SER A 38 1.21 6.45 4.35
C SER A 38 0.46 7.62 3.74
N VAL A 39 -0.57 7.32 2.95
CA VAL A 39 -1.43 8.30 2.31
C VAL A 39 -2.88 8.02 2.69
N ALA A 40 -3.68 9.07 2.85
CA ALA A 40 -5.11 8.93 3.11
C ALA A 40 -5.92 9.25 1.85
N VAL A 41 -7.00 8.50 1.66
CA VAL A 41 -8.00 8.72 0.61
C VAL A 41 -9.37 8.46 1.23
N GLY A 42 -10.15 9.51 1.46
CA GLY A 42 -11.36 9.42 2.27
C GLY A 42 -11.04 9.00 3.70
N GLU A 43 -11.73 7.96 4.18
CA GLU A 43 -11.49 7.37 5.50
C GLU A 43 -10.42 6.26 5.49
N GLU A 44 -9.89 5.90 4.32
CA GLU A 44 -8.97 4.77 4.14
C GLU A 44 -7.50 5.22 4.11
N LEU A 45 -6.64 4.34 4.62
CA LEU A 45 -5.19 4.51 4.62
C LEU A 45 -4.52 3.51 3.68
N TYR A 46 -3.67 4.02 2.79
CA TYR A 46 -2.88 3.23 1.87
C TYR A 46 -1.39 3.43 2.11
N ILE A 47 -0.59 2.42 1.76
CA ILE A 47 0.87 2.48 1.81
C ILE A 47 1.43 2.46 0.40
N LEU A 48 2.16 3.50 0.05
CA LEU A 48 2.95 3.57 -1.18
C LEU A 48 4.41 3.21 -0.86
N PRO A 49 5.05 2.25 -1.58
CA PRO A 49 6.47 1.97 -1.41
C PRO A 49 7.32 3.22 -1.62
N LEU A 50 8.16 3.59 -0.65
CA LEU A 50 9.01 4.78 -0.77
C LEU A 50 9.98 4.67 -1.96
N ALA A 51 10.42 3.45 -2.29
CA ALA A 51 11.31 3.18 -3.41
C ALA A 51 10.73 3.58 -4.78
N CYS A 52 9.41 3.68 -4.92
CA CYS A 52 8.75 4.05 -6.16
C CYS A 52 8.39 5.53 -6.22
N ILE A 53 8.51 6.28 -5.12
CA ILE A 53 8.09 7.69 -5.06
C ILE A 53 9.22 8.58 -5.57
N VAL A 54 8.91 9.38 -6.59
CA VAL A 54 9.84 10.37 -7.15
C VAL A 54 9.73 11.68 -6.37
N GLU A 55 8.52 12.23 -6.28
CA GLU A 55 8.22 13.45 -5.53
C GLU A 55 6.71 13.53 -5.25
N SER A 56 6.32 14.46 -4.39
CA SER A 56 4.92 14.76 -4.12
C SER A 56 4.72 16.27 -4.13
N LEU A 57 3.60 16.73 -4.67
CA LEU A 57 3.29 18.15 -4.79
C LEU A 57 1.78 18.38 -4.75
N GLN A 58 1.38 19.57 -4.31
CA GLN A 58 0.01 20.03 -4.52
C GLN A 58 -0.07 20.66 -5.92
N PRO A 59 -0.95 20.16 -6.80
CA PRO A 59 -1.00 20.64 -8.18
C PRO A 59 -1.67 22.01 -8.27
N ALA A 60 -1.06 22.91 -9.03
CA ALA A 60 -1.70 24.17 -9.39
C ALA A 60 -2.73 23.93 -10.52
N PRO A 61 -3.88 24.64 -10.53
CA PRO A 61 -4.91 24.50 -11.58
C PRO A 61 -4.36 24.62 -13.02
N GLN A 62 -3.37 25.48 -13.21
CA GLN A 62 -2.72 25.73 -14.51
C GLN A 62 -1.84 24.58 -15.03
N ASP A 63 -1.39 23.68 -14.15
CA ASP A 63 -0.55 22.54 -14.54
C ASP A 63 -1.41 21.30 -14.82
N ILE A 64 -2.71 21.34 -14.52
CA ILE A 64 -3.66 20.28 -14.81
C ILE A 64 -4.20 20.47 -16.23
N ASN A 65 -4.09 19.42 -17.05
CA ASN A 65 -4.46 19.43 -18.45
C ASN A 65 -5.32 18.22 -18.78
N THR A 66 -6.26 18.35 -19.72
CA THR A 66 -7.00 17.20 -20.26
C THR A 66 -6.53 16.94 -21.68
N ILE A 67 -5.95 15.77 -21.94
CA ILE A 67 -5.40 15.38 -23.23
C ILE A 67 -6.24 14.25 -23.80
N ALA A 68 -6.66 14.39 -25.07
CA ALA A 68 -7.43 13.36 -25.77
C ALA A 68 -6.67 12.02 -25.78
N GLY A 69 -7.31 10.95 -25.31
CA GLY A 69 -6.73 9.61 -25.22
C GLY A 69 -5.94 9.31 -23.94
N LEU A 70 -5.50 10.32 -23.18
CA LEU A 70 -4.81 10.15 -21.90
C LEU A 70 -5.65 10.59 -20.69
N GLY A 71 -6.72 11.35 -20.91
CA GLY A 71 -7.58 11.86 -19.84
C GLY A 71 -6.93 13.03 -19.10
N ARG A 72 -7.11 13.08 -17.79
CA ARG A 72 -6.51 14.12 -16.93
C ARG A 72 -5.02 13.85 -16.76
N THR A 73 -4.22 14.90 -16.94
CA THR A 73 -2.76 14.87 -16.87
C THR A 73 -2.26 16.06 -16.06
N ILE A 74 -1.07 15.92 -15.49
CA ILE A 74 -0.36 17.01 -14.82
C ILE A 74 0.96 17.26 -15.54
N ARG A 75 1.30 18.53 -15.75
CA ARG A 75 2.58 18.92 -16.33
C ARG A 75 3.60 19.13 -15.22
N VAL A 76 4.63 18.29 -15.18
CA VAL A 76 5.72 18.37 -14.19
C VAL A 76 7.04 18.43 -14.94
N ARG A 77 7.80 19.50 -14.74
CA ARG A 77 9.13 19.71 -15.37
C ARG A 77 9.13 19.54 -16.90
N GLY A 78 8.01 19.89 -17.55
CA GLY A 78 7.85 19.79 -19.02
C GLY A 78 7.33 18.43 -19.52
N GLU A 79 7.11 17.46 -18.64
CA GLU A 79 6.53 16.14 -18.95
C GLU A 79 5.05 16.11 -18.55
N TYR A 80 4.19 15.49 -19.37
CA TYR A 80 2.78 15.28 -19.03
C TYR A 80 2.58 13.88 -18.44
N LEU A 81 2.18 13.83 -17.19
CA LEU A 81 1.95 12.58 -16.46
C LEU A 81 0.45 12.33 -16.32
N PRO A 82 -0.05 11.11 -16.60
CA PRO A 82 -1.45 10.79 -16.37
C PRO A 82 -1.76 10.83 -14.88
N ILE A 83 -2.89 11.43 -14.53
CA ILE A 83 -3.38 11.48 -13.15
C ILE A 83 -4.34 10.30 -12.93
N VAL A 84 -3.99 9.45 -11.97
CA VAL A 84 -4.84 8.38 -11.48
C VAL A 84 -5.36 8.79 -10.10
N ALA A 85 -6.66 9.06 -10.01
CA ALA A 85 -7.32 9.34 -8.75
C ALA A 85 -7.58 8.03 -7.99
N LEU A 86 -6.96 7.86 -6.82
CA LEU A 86 -7.13 6.62 -6.05
C LEU A 86 -8.59 6.43 -5.61
N HIS A 87 -9.30 7.51 -5.30
CA HIS A 87 -10.71 7.42 -4.94
C HIS A 87 -11.58 6.91 -6.09
N GLU A 88 -11.31 7.31 -7.33
CA GLU A 88 -12.03 6.80 -8.50
C GLU A 88 -11.67 5.34 -8.80
N LEU A 89 -10.38 4.99 -8.66
CA LEU A 89 -9.89 3.64 -8.92
C LEU A 89 -10.47 2.60 -7.95
N PHE A 90 -10.60 2.97 -6.68
CA PHE A 90 -11.10 2.08 -5.62
C PHE A 90 -12.57 2.32 -5.27
N GLY A 91 -13.24 3.28 -5.90
CA GLY A 91 -14.65 3.61 -5.63
C GLY A 91 -14.89 4.16 -4.23
N LEU A 92 -13.96 4.97 -3.71
CA LEU A 92 -14.00 5.53 -2.37
C LEU A 92 -14.70 6.90 -2.37
N GLU A 93 -15.42 7.18 -1.29
CA GLU A 93 -15.91 8.53 -1.03
C GLU A 93 -14.77 9.40 -0.50
N THR A 94 -14.61 10.59 -1.07
CA THR A 94 -13.63 11.57 -0.62
C THR A 94 -14.20 12.99 -0.75
N GLN A 95 -13.73 13.89 0.13
CA GLN A 95 -13.97 15.33 0.00
C GLN A 95 -13.09 15.97 -1.09
N CYS A 96 -12.05 15.27 -1.54
CA CYS A 96 -11.07 15.70 -2.51
C CYS A 96 -11.51 15.39 -3.95
N THR A 97 -12.57 16.07 -4.39
CA THR A 97 -13.19 15.83 -5.70
C THR A 97 -12.46 16.53 -6.85
N LYS A 98 -11.67 17.56 -6.55
CA LYS A 98 -10.84 18.26 -7.53
C LYS A 98 -9.37 17.96 -7.32
N VAL A 99 -8.63 17.88 -8.42
CA VAL A 99 -7.20 17.53 -8.41
C VAL A 99 -6.38 18.55 -7.60
N GLU A 100 -6.68 19.84 -7.71
CA GLU A 100 -5.98 20.93 -6.97
C GLU A 100 -6.21 20.92 -5.45
N GLN A 101 -7.23 20.20 -4.97
CA GLN A 101 -7.51 20.07 -3.54
C GLN A 101 -6.67 19.00 -2.86
N GLY A 102 -6.10 18.09 -3.64
CA GLY A 102 -5.36 16.94 -3.14
C GLY A 102 -3.86 17.08 -3.31
N ILE A 103 -3.17 16.00 -2.98
CA ILE A 103 -1.74 15.86 -3.18
C ILE A 103 -1.53 14.87 -4.33
N VAL A 104 -0.71 15.26 -5.29
CA VAL A 104 -0.24 14.36 -6.34
C VAL A 104 1.09 13.75 -5.90
N VAL A 105 1.14 12.43 -5.82
CA VAL A 105 2.35 11.64 -5.59
C VAL A 105 2.80 11.09 -6.93
N ILE A 106 3.97 11.53 -7.40
CA ILE A 106 4.58 11.01 -8.63
C ILE A 106 5.31 9.73 -8.28
N ILE A 107 4.91 8.65 -8.92
CA ILE A 107 5.55 7.34 -8.78
C ILE A 107 6.18 6.92 -10.10
N GLU A 108 7.26 6.13 -10.02
CA GLU A 108 7.90 5.49 -11.15
C GLU A 108 7.98 3.98 -10.91
N ALA A 109 7.45 3.21 -11.86
CA ALA A 109 7.54 1.76 -11.89
C ALA A 109 7.80 1.30 -13.33
N ASP A 110 8.73 0.36 -13.51
CA ASP A 110 9.12 -0.17 -14.83
C ASP A 110 9.47 0.92 -15.86
N GLY A 111 10.13 1.99 -15.40
CA GLY A 111 10.52 3.14 -16.23
C GLY A 111 9.36 4.01 -16.71
N ARG A 112 8.16 3.84 -16.13
CA ARG A 112 6.96 4.65 -16.43
C ARG A 112 6.58 5.47 -15.22
N LYS A 113 6.37 6.77 -15.43
CA LYS A 113 5.89 7.69 -14.40
C LYS A 113 4.38 7.85 -14.44
N THR A 114 3.77 8.00 -13.27
CA THR A 114 2.35 8.26 -13.12
C THR A 114 2.10 9.12 -11.90
N ALA A 115 1.09 9.98 -11.96
CA ALA A 115 0.68 10.85 -10.86
C ALA A 115 -0.51 10.23 -10.13
N LEU A 116 -0.33 9.81 -8.88
CA LEU A 116 -1.41 9.36 -8.01
C LEU A 116 -2.01 10.53 -7.25
N LEU A 117 -3.31 10.78 -7.40
CA LEU A 117 -4.02 11.77 -6.59
C LEU A 117 -4.52 11.12 -5.29
N VAL A 118 -4.09 11.69 -4.16
CA VAL A 118 -4.47 11.32 -2.80
C VAL A 118 -4.93 12.55 -2.03
N ASP A 119 -5.61 12.37 -0.90
CA ASP A 119 -6.15 13.49 -0.14
C ASP A 119 -5.06 14.15 0.71
N THR A 120 -4.27 13.32 1.41
CA THR A 120 -3.18 13.81 2.26
C THR A 120 -2.06 12.79 2.43
N LEU A 121 -0.87 13.29 2.77
CA LEU A 121 0.27 12.49 3.19
C LEU A 121 0.26 12.42 4.72
N VAL A 122 0.09 11.22 5.26
CA VAL A 122 0.03 11.00 6.71
C VAL A 122 1.42 10.93 7.30
N GLY A 123 2.36 10.29 6.59
CA GLY A 123 3.76 10.23 7.01
C GLY A 123 4.47 8.96 6.56
N GLN A 124 5.78 8.91 6.78
CA GLN A 124 6.59 7.74 6.49
C GLN A 124 6.49 6.74 7.66
N GLN A 125 6.29 5.46 7.34
CA GLN A 125 6.26 4.40 8.33
C GLN A 125 6.87 3.11 7.79
N GLN A 126 7.52 2.36 8.69
CA GLN A 126 7.94 0.99 8.39
C GLN A 126 6.76 0.07 8.66
N VAL A 127 6.30 -0.62 7.61
CA VAL A 127 5.20 -1.57 7.73
C VAL A 127 5.70 -2.99 7.54
N VAL A 128 5.14 -3.91 8.31
CA VAL A 128 5.42 -5.34 8.18
C VAL A 128 4.39 -5.94 7.25
N ILE A 129 4.82 -6.37 6.06
CA ILE A 129 3.96 -7.07 5.13
C ILE A 129 3.64 -8.45 5.70
N LYS A 130 2.37 -8.69 5.97
CA LYS A 130 1.83 -10.00 6.31
C LYS A 130 1.13 -10.53 5.07
N SER A 131 1.59 -11.65 4.52
CA SER A 131 0.83 -12.37 3.50
C SER A 131 -0.56 -12.70 4.07
N LEU A 132 -1.63 -12.42 3.31
CA LEU A 132 -3.02 -12.67 3.70
C LEU A 132 -3.36 -14.17 3.86
N GLU A 133 -2.39 -15.06 3.62
CA GLU A 133 -2.54 -16.52 3.58
C GLU A 133 -2.91 -17.19 4.92
N SER A 134 -2.90 -16.49 6.05
CA SER A 134 -3.11 -17.13 7.36
C SER A 134 -4.48 -16.89 8.02
N ASN A 135 -5.41 -16.10 7.45
CA ASN A 135 -6.74 -15.89 8.06
C ASN A 135 -7.96 -15.76 7.12
N TYR A 136 -7.82 -15.76 5.79
CA TYR A 136 -8.99 -15.70 4.91
C TYR A 136 -9.41 -17.10 4.44
N ARG A 137 -10.59 -17.55 4.87
CA ARG A 137 -11.31 -18.63 4.15
C ARG A 137 -11.54 -18.13 2.72
N LYS A 138 -11.10 -18.93 1.73
CA LYS A 138 -11.40 -18.73 0.31
C LYS A 138 -12.86 -18.31 0.14
N VAL A 139 -13.08 -17.07 -0.28
CA VAL A 139 -14.32 -16.73 -1.00
C VAL A 139 -14.05 -17.10 -2.45
N SER A 140 -14.96 -17.86 -3.05
CA SER A 140 -14.83 -18.31 -4.44
C SER A 140 -14.81 -17.09 -5.36
N GLY A 141 -13.75 -16.91 -6.17
CA GLY A 141 -13.80 -15.98 -7.32
C GLY A 141 -12.63 -15.03 -7.57
N ILE A 142 -11.49 -15.08 -6.87
CA ILE A 142 -10.32 -14.25 -7.21
C ILE A 142 -9.04 -15.09 -7.26
N SER A 143 -8.34 -15.00 -8.41
CA SER A 143 -7.04 -15.63 -8.70
C SER A 143 -5.92 -14.62 -8.50
#